data_AF-A0A4R0NKH1-F1
#
_entry.id   AF-A0A4R0NKH1-F1
#
_cell.length_a   1.000
_cell.length_b   1.000
_cell.length_c   1.000
_cell.angle_alpha   90.00
_cell.angle_beta   90.00
_cell.angle_gamma   90.00
#
_symmetry.space_group_name_H-M   'P 1'
#
loop_
_entity.id
_entity.type
_entity.pdbx_description
1 polymer ?
#
loop_
_entity_poly.entity_id
_entity_poly.type
_entity_poly.pdbx_seq_one_letter_code
_entity_poly.pdbx_strand_id
1 'polypeptide(L)'
;MFSNIKTSEANKEIVTQLTNRLNLGAENIIARLAFSYSLAKERKLNLKFMEDSKGKEYSIKVLFGNCPEIYLSLIAIHYQINVNQPEIAKYVKMHIDDGLELIYQELKNKSSVTGSDFLINEIEQQLLPLTL
;
A
#
# COMPACT_ATOMS: atom_id res chain seq x y z
N MET A 1 10.79 5.95 16.25
CA MET A 1 10.17 4.98 15.32
C MET A 1 8.73 4.78 15.75
N PHE A 2 7.77 4.91 14.84
CA PHE A 2 6.34 4.74 15.12
C PHE A 2 6.01 3.24 15.25
N SER A 3 5.04 2.90 16.10
CA SER A 3 4.66 1.50 16.35
C SER A 3 3.47 1.04 15.52
N ASN A 4 2.62 1.97 15.08
CA ASN A 4 1.36 1.70 14.42
C ASN A 4 1.12 2.65 13.24
N ILE A 5 0.35 2.19 12.26
CA ILE A 5 -0.18 2.98 11.14
C ILE A 5 -1.69 2.77 11.10
N LYS A 6 -2.42 3.85 10.84
CA LYS A 6 -3.87 3.83 10.75
C LYS A 6 -4.32 4.47 9.44
N THR A 7 -5.16 3.76 8.68
CA THR A 7 -5.69 4.21 7.38
C THR A 7 -6.81 5.23 7.54
N SER A 8 -7.34 5.76 6.44
CA SER A 8 -8.53 6.62 6.46
C SER A 8 -9.82 5.86 6.76
N GLU A 9 -10.86 6.61 7.18
CA GLU A 9 -12.21 6.07 7.39
C GLU A 9 -12.74 5.39 6.13
N ALA A 10 -12.57 6.05 4.98
CA ALA A 10 -13.01 5.55 3.67
C ALA A 10 -12.38 4.19 3.33
N ASN A 11 -11.13 3.97 3.72
CA ASN A 11 -10.44 2.73 3.43
C ASN A 11 -10.82 1.53 4.32
N LYS A 12 -11.61 1.70 5.40
CA LYS A 12 -12.06 0.56 6.24
C LYS A 12 -12.79 -0.50 5.42
N GLU A 13 -13.72 -0.03 4.60
CA GLU A 13 -14.58 -0.90 3.81
C GLU A 13 -13.80 -1.44 2.61
N ILE A 14 -13.02 -0.58 1.95
CA ILE A 14 -12.22 -0.94 0.77
C ILE A 14 -11.27 -2.09 1.08
N VAL A 15 -10.50 -2.04 2.17
CA VAL A 15 -9.56 -3.12 2.51
C VAL A 15 -10.28 -4.43 2.78
N THR A 16 -11.46 -4.38 3.40
CA THR A 16 -12.29 -5.57 3.67
C THR A 16 -12.77 -6.19 2.35
N GLN A 17 -13.29 -5.37 1.44
CA GLN A 17 -13.75 -5.82 0.11
C GLN A 17 -12.61 -6.41 -0.72
N LEU A 18 -11.47 -5.73 -0.77
CA LEU A 18 -10.28 -6.21 -1.48
C LEU A 18 -9.73 -7.51 -0.89
N THR A 19 -9.77 -7.67 0.44
CA THR A 19 -9.36 -8.91 1.12
C THR A 19 -10.21 -10.09 0.68
N ASN A 20 -11.53 -9.93 0.71
CA ASN A 20 -12.46 -10.99 0.29
C ASN A 20 -12.32 -11.29 -1.21
N ARG A 21 -12.12 -10.26 -2.02
CA ARG A 21 -12.07 -10.38 -3.48
C ARG A 21 -10.77 -11.01 -3.98
N LEU A 22 -9.63 -10.52 -3.49
CA LEU A 22 -8.33 -10.99 -3.93
C LEU A 22 -7.98 -12.34 -3.29
N ASN A 23 -8.51 -12.61 -2.09
CA ASN A 23 -8.29 -13.86 -1.35
C ASN A 23 -6.80 -14.22 -1.21
N LEU A 24 -5.97 -13.21 -0.95
CA LEU A 24 -4.50 -13.33 -0.80
C LEU A 24 -4.04 -13.48 0.66
N GLY A 25 -4.98 -13.64 1.59
CA GLY A 25 -4.74 -13.71 3.03
C GLY A 25 -5.51 -12.64 3.80
N ALA A 26 -4.96 -12.21 4.93
CA ALA A 26 -5.59 -11.24 5.82
C ALA A 26 -5.42 -9.78 5.34
N GLU A 27 -6.20 -8.86 5.93
CA GLU A 27 -6.22 -7.44 5.55
C GLU A 27 -4.83 -6.76 5.58
N ASN A 28 -3.93 -7.18 6.48
CA ASN A 28 -2.57 -6.65 6.54
C ASN A 28 -1.73 -7.01 5.30
N ILE A 29 -2.03 -8.14 4.64
CA ILE A 29 -1.39 -8.52 3.37
C ILE A 29 -1.88 -7.59 2.26
N ILE A 30 -3.18 -7.30 2.22
CA ILE A 30 -3.75 -6.35 1.25
C ILE A 30 -3.23 -4.93 1.49
N ALA A 31 -3.11 -4.48 2.73
CA ALA A 31 -2.53 -3.18 3.07
C ALA A 31 -1.07 -3.08 2.63
N ARG A 32 -0.27 -4.15 2.78
CA ARG A 32 1.11 -4.20 2.30
C ARG A 32 1.20 -4.22 0.77
N LEU A 33 0.29 -4.92 0.11
CA LEU A 33 0.16 -4.92 -1.35
C LEU A 33 -0.17 -3.51 -1.86
N ALA A 34 -1.18 -2.85 -1.25
CA ALA A 34 -1.56 -1.48 -1.54
C ALA A 34 -0.39 -0.50 -1.40
N PHE A 35 0.33 -0.55 -0.27
CA PHE A 35 1.55 0.23 -0.07
C PHE A 35 2.53 0.08 -1.25
N SER A 36 2.82 -1.17 -1.63
CA SER A 36 3.81 -1.48 -2.67
C SER A 36 3.31 -1.06 -4.05
N TYR A 37 2.02 -1.29 -4.33
CA TYR A 37 1.37 -0.92 -5.58
C TYR A 37 1.36 0.59 -5.80
N SER A 38 1.04 1.38 -4.77
CA SER A 38 1.09 2.84 -4.82
C SER A 38 2.51 3.34 -5.05
N LEU A 39 3.49 2.78 -4.33
CA LEU A 39 4.89 3.18 -4.46
C LEU A 39 5.46 2.86 -5.85
N ALA A 40 5.07 1.74 -6.44
CA ALA A 40 5.47 1.33 -7.78
C ALA A 40 4.94 2.25 -8.90
N LYS A 41 4.01 3.17 -8.60
CA LYS A 41 3.59 4.22 -9.56
C LYS A 41 4.55 5.41 -9.61
N GLU A 42 5.63 5.38 -8.83
CA GLU A 42 6.75 6.36 -8.81
C GLU A 42 6.35 7.83 -8.61
N ARG A 43 5.12 8.09 -8.15
CA ARG A 43 4.64 9.44 -7.84
C ARG A 43 4.83 9.78 -6.36
N LYS A 44 5.19 11.03 -6.09
CA LYS A 44 5.27 11.57 -4.72
C LYS A 44 3.90 12.07 -4.28
N LEU A 45 3.43 11.57 -3.15
CA LEU A 45 2.21 12.05 -2.50
C LEU A 45 2.50 13.34 -1.74
N ASN A 46 1.52 14.25 -1.71
CA ASN A 46 1.65 15.51 -0.99
C ASN A 46 0.91 15.42 0.35
N LEU A 47 1.65 15.56 1.46
CA LEU A 47 1.12 15.47 2.82
C LEU A 47 -0.07 16.41 3.10
N LYS A 48 -0.24 17.49 2.32
CA LYS A 48 -1.41 18.37 2.42
C LYS A 48 -2.74 17.68 2.12
N PHE A 49 -2.73 16.58 1.37
CA PHE A 49 -3.91 15.79 1.02
C PHE A 49 -4.02 14.51 1.84
N MET A 50 -3.30 14.41 2.95
CA MET A 50 -3.42 13.26 3.85
C MET A 50 -4.81 13.23 4.47
N GLU A 51 -5.52 12.11 4.29
CA GLU A 51 -6.83 11.89 4.90
C GLU A 51 -6.74 11.59 6.40
N ASP A 52 -7.89 11.50 7.06
CA ASP A 52 -7.98 11.20 8.49
C ASP A 52 -7.37 9.84 8.86
N SER A 53 -7.19 9.60 10.16
CA SER A 53 -6.69 8.34 10.72
C SER A 53 -7.76 7.63 11.54
N LYS A 54 -8.97 7.44 10.99
CA LYS A 54 -10.06 6.73 11.65
C LYS A 54 -10.27 5.31 11.14
N GLY A 55 -9.42 4.85 10.21
CA GLY A 55 -9.49 3.57 9.53
C GLY A 55 -9.04 2.35 10.34
N LYS A 56 -8.57 1.32 9.63
CA LYS A 56 -7.96 0.13 10.22
C LYS A 56 -6.57 0.49 10.75
N GLU A 57 -6.18 -0.15 11.84
CA GLU A 57 -4.90 0.09 12.48
C GLU A 57 -4.04 -1.19 12.44
N TYR A 58 -2.78 -1.02 12.05
CA TYR A 58 -1.80 -2.09 11.97
C TYR A 58 -0.57 -1.71 12.79
N SER A 59 -0.10 -2.62 13.65
CA SER A 59 1.25 -2.48 14.18
C SER A 59 2.26 -2.67 13.06
N ILE A 60 3.43 -2.04 13.16
CA ILE A 60 4.50 -2.15 12.16
C ILE A 60 4.94 -3.62 11.98
N LYS A 61 4.97 -4.39 13.07
CA LYS A 61 5.25 -5.82 13.04
C LYS A 61 4.20 -6.61 12.26
N VAL A 62 2.91 -6.30 12.43
CA VAL A 62 1.82 -6.96 11.68
C VAL A 62 1.84 -6.54 10.21
N LEU A 63 2.07 -5.26 9.92
CA LEU A 63 2.07 -4.71 8.57
C LEU A 63 3.27 -5.20 7.75
N PHE A 64 4.49 -5.15 8.29
CA PHE A 64 5.73 -5.40 7.55
C PHE A 64 6.50 -6.66 8.00
N GLY A 65 6.02 -7.39 9.01
CA GLY A 65 6.66 -8.61 9.48
C GLY A 65 8.07 -8.34 10.01
N ASN A 66 9.03 -9.13 9.51
CA ASN A 66 10.44 -9.06 9.90
C ASN A 66 11.27 -8.07 9.06
N CYS A 67 10.66 -7.37 8.10
CA CYS A 67 11.36 -6.51 7.16
C CYS A 67 10.98 -5.01 7.24
N PRO A 68 10.62 -4.43 8.40
CA PRO A 68 10.15 -3.04 8.45
C PRO A 68 11.18 -2.06 7.90
N GLU A 69 12.46 -2.26 8.19
CA GLU A 69 13.56 -1.39 7.74
C GLU A 69 13.61 -1.28 6.21
N ILE A 70 13.34 -2.36 5.49
CA ILE A 70 13.31 -2.35 4.02
C ILE A 70 12.16 -1.47 3.54
N TYR A 71 10.94 -1.69 4.03
CA TYR A 71 9.76 -0.91 3.62
C TYR A 71 9.90 0.59 3.95
N LEU A 72 10.44 0.92 5.13
CA LEU A 72 10.66 2.31 5.51
C LEU A 72 11.77 2.97 4.68
N SER A 73 12.82 2.21 4.34
CA SER A 73 13.89 2.69 3.47
C SER A 73 13.42 2.97 2.05
N LEU A 74 12.47 2.18 1.52
CA LEU A 74 11.87 2.45 0.21
C LEU A 74 11.19 3.82 0.18
N ILE A 75 10.45 4.19 1.23
CA ILE A 75 9.87 5.53 1.36
C ILE A 75 10.97 6.60 1.51
N ALA A 76 11.96 6.35 2.36
CA ALA A 76 13.07 7.27 2.57
C ALA A 76 13.78 7.61 1.25
N ILE A 77 14.08 6.60 0.43
CA ILE A 77 14.68 6.76 -0.89
C ILE A 77 13.74 7.50 -1.84
N HIS A 78 12.48 7.06 -1.94
CA HIS A 78 11.49 7.66 -2.85
C HIS A 78 11.32 9.16 -2.59
N TYR A 79 11.18 9.55 -1.32
CA TYR A 79 11.00 10.94 -0.92
C TYR A 79 12.30 11.71 -0.72
N GLN A 80 13.46 11.05 -0.76
CA GLN A 80 14.78 11.62 -0.45
C GLN A 80 14.84 12.25 0.95
N ILE A 81 14.33 11.52 1.94
CA ILE A 81 14.30 11.94 3.35
C ILE A 81 15.01 10.90 4.22
N ASN A 82 15.49 11.30 5.39
CA ASN A 82 16.07 10.34 6.34
C ASN A 82 14.97 9.42 6.91
N VAL A 83 15.26 8.12 7.04
CA VAL A 83 14.31 7.10 7.53
C VAL A 83 13.81 7.33 8.97
N ASN A 84 14.50 8.18 9.74
CA ASN A 84 14.09 8.56 11.10
C ASN A 84 13.14 9.77 11.15
N GLN A 85 12.86 10.41 10.00
CA GLN A 85 11.97 11.56 9.95
C GLN A 85 10.52 11.15 10.28
N PRO A 86 9.78 11.97 11.05
CA PRO A 86 8.40 11.67 11.43
C PRO A 86 7.46 11.55 10.21
N GLU A 87 7.81 12.15 9.09
CA GLU A 87 7.10 12.07 7.81
C GLU A 87 7.03 10.64 7.26
N ILE A 88 7.99 9.77 7.59
CA ILE A 88 8.00 8.37 7.10
C ILE A 88 6.68 7.66 7.45
N ALA A 89 6.18 7.84 8.68
CA ALA A 89 4.90 7.28 9.10
C ALA A 89 3.73 7.79 8.25
N LYS A 90 3.75 9.09 7.95
CA LYS A 90 2.70 9.75 7.17
C LYS A 90 2.70 9.25 5.73
N TYR A 91 3.87 9.10 5.12
CA TYR A 91 3.97 8.56 3.77
C TYR A 91 3.62 7.08 3.69
N VAL A 92 3.97 6.27 4.70
CA VAL A 92 3.49 4.87 4.78
C VAL A 92 1.96 4.83 4.79
N LYS A 93 1.31 5.62 5.66
CA LYS A 93 -0.16 5.75 5.67
C LYS A 93 -0.68 6.14 4.29
N MET A 94 -0.17 7.23 3.73
CA MET A 94 -0.67 7.77 2.47
C MET A 94 -0.54 6.76 1.32
N HIS A 95 0.54 6.00 1.23
CA HIS A 95 0.69 4.98 0.19
C HIS A 95 -0.21 3.76 0.40
N ILE A 96 -0.57 3.42 1.65
CA ILE A 96 -1.58 2.38 1.89
C ILE A 96 -2.95 2.87 1.43
N ASP A 97 -3.37 4.06 1.86
CA ASP A 97 -4.67 4.64 1.53
C ASP A 97 -4.84 4.78 0.00
N ASP A 98 -3.83 5.37 -0.63
CA ASP A 98 -3.75 5.56 -2.07
C ASP A 98 -3.75 4.24 -2.84
N GLY A 99 -2.96 3.25 -2.39
CA GLY A 99 -2.90 1.94 -3.02
C GLY A 99 -4.21 1.17 -2.92
N LEU A 100 -4.91 1.25 -1.79
CA LEU A 100 -6.21 0.62 -1.61
C LEU A 100 -7.22 1.21 -2.60
N GLU A 101 -7.24 2.53 -2.75
CA GLU A 101 -8.12 3.20 -3.69
C GLU A 101 -7.77 2.83 -5.14
N LEU A 102 -6.50 2.86 -5.53
CA LEU A 102 -6.09 2.49 -6.89
C LEU A 102 -6.49 1.05 -7.25
N ILE A 103 -6.19 0.08 -6.38
CA ILE A 103 -6.52 -1.33 -6.59
C ILE A 103 -8.03 -1.50 -6.69
N TYR A 104 -8.79 -0.84 -5.80
CA TYR A 104 -10.25 -0.88 -5.83
C TYR A 104 -10.81 -0.33 -7.14
N GLN A 105 -10.32 0.83 -7.59
CA GLN A 105 -10.76 1.46 -8.84
C GLN A 105 -10.43 0.62 -10.06
N GLU A 106 -9.29 -0.07 -10.06
CA GLU A 106 -8.91 -0.98 -11.14
C GLU A 106 -9.83 -2.20 -11.20
N LEU A 107 -10.20 -2.74 -10.05
CA LEU A 107 -10.95 -3.98 -9.96
C LEU A 107 -12.46 -3.76 -10.01
N LYS A 108 -13.02 -2.62 -9.59
CA LYS A 108 -14.49 -2.44 -9.41
C LYS A 108 -15.34 -2.91 -10.60
N ASN A 109 -14.84 -2.83 -11.84
CA ASN A 109 -15.54 -3.25 -13.06
C ASN A 109 -15.07 -4.59 -13.66
N LYS A 110 -14.12 -5.30 -13.04
CA LYS A 110 -13.48 -6.53 -13.55
C LYS A 110 -13.85 -7.78 -12.71
N SER A 111 -15.08 -8.28 -12.82
CA SER A 111 -15.63 -9.30 -11.91
C SER A 111 -14.88 -10.65 -11.84
N SER A 112 -14.07 -11.00 -12.84
CA SER A 112 -13.41 -12.31 -12.94
C SER A 112 -11.93 -12.35 -12.52
N VAL A 113 -11.32 -11.21 -12.18
CA VAL A 113 -9.88 -11.16 -11.85
C VAL A 113 -9.64 -11.72 -10.45
N THR A 114 -8.88 -12.81 -10.36
CA THR A 114 -8.43 -13.37 -9.07
C THR A 114 -7.25 -12.58 -8.52
N GLY A 115 -6.93 -12.76 -7.23
CA GLY A 115 -5.73 -12.14 -6.65
C GLY A 115 -4.43 -12.60 -7.31
N SER A 116 -4.35 -13.84 -7.77
CA SER A 116 -3.17 -14.34 -8.49
C SER A 116 -3.04 -13.70 -9.86
N ASP A 117 -4.16 -13.59 -10.60
CA ASP A 117 -4.17 -12.90 -11.91
C ASP A 117 -3.73 -11.44 -11.77
N PHE A 118 -4.23 -10.76 -10.73
CA PHE A 118 -3.83 -9.38 -10.43
C PHE A 118 -2.32 -9.26 -10.20
N LEU A 119 -1.74 -10.12 -9.35
CA LEU A 119 -0.31 -10.09 -9.05
C LEU A 119 0.55 -10.39 -10.29
N ILE A 120 0.17 -11.40 -11.08
CA ILE A 120 0.90 -11.78 -12.30
C ILE A 120 0.90 -10.59 -13.27
N ASN A 121 -0.27 -9.99 -13.51
CA ASN A 121 -0.38 -8.84 -14.41
C ASN A 121 0.48 -7.66 -13.94
N GLU A 122 0.50 -7.33 -12.64
CA GLU A 122 1.34 -6.23 -12.14
C GLU A 122 2.83 -6.53 -12.28
N ILE A 123 3.26 -7.77 -12.03
CA ILE A 123 4.65 -8.18 -12.21
C ILE A 123 5.05 -8.11 -13.68
N GLU A 124 4.22 -8.63 -14.59
CA GLU A 124 4.49 -8.60 -16.04
C GLU A 124 4.59 -7.15 -16.55
N GLN A 125 3.67 -6.29 -16.14
CA GLN A 125 3.70 -4.86 -16.52
C GLN A 125 4.97 -4.13 -16.07
N GLN A 126 5.51 -4.49 -14.89
CA GLN A 126 6.74 -3.87 -14.37
C GLN A 126 8.03 -4.52 -14.91
N LEU A 127 7.97 -5.76 -15.40
CA LEU A 127 9.11 -6.43 -16.03
C LEU A 127 9.27 -6.10 -17.52
N LEU A 128 8.17 -5.78 -18.22
CA LEU A 128 8.20 -5.38 -19.63
C LEU A 128 9.19 -4.24 -19.97
N PRO A 129 9.37 -3.20 -19.13
CA PRO A 129 10.36 -2.14 -19.39
C PRO A 129 11.82 -2.57 -19.19
N LEU A 130 12.08 -3.70 -18.52
CA LEU A 130 13.44 -4.18 -18.18
C LEU A 130 14.05 -5.09 -19.25
N THR A 131 13.32 -5.43 -20.30
CA THR A 131 13.78 -6.28 -21.42
C THR A 131 14.31 -5.48 -22.62
N LEU A 132 14.70 -4.22 -22.40
CA LEU A 132 15.38 -3.35 -23.37
C LEU A 132 16.90 -3.37 -23.22
#